data_AF-A0A6C0JZA0-F1
#
_entry.id   AF-A0A6C0JZA0-F1
#
_cell.length_a   1.000
_cell.length_b   1.000
_cell.length_c   1.000
_cell.angle_alpha   90.00
_cell.angle_beta   90.00
_cell.angle_gamma   90.00
#
_symmetry.space_group_name_H-M   'P 1'
#
loop_
_entity.id
_entity.type
_entity.pdbx_description
1 polymer ?
#
loop_
_entity_poly.entity_id
_entity_poly.type
_entity_poly.pdbx_seq_one_letter_code
_entity_poly.pdbx_strand_id
1 'polypeptide(L)'
;MTAVRQTQNSVLLHNLMRFYKQEDNFNTMLSIINGKSPISLRIVDWFSTNYAKQYYITYKTPTCDRFKVYVDYKLNLRSYSKKRFDPFCRWDRINIPYKENQYIQTTIGQLNFFKWALENGVIHYIEENYKDIETDMNARNSSSKRTKDASQSRKRREELSISASKTILHEEVQITVEFV
;
A
#
# COMPACT_ATOMS: atom_id res chain seq x y z
N MET A 1 29.77 -9.03 -28.86
CA MET A 1 29.05 -8.01 -28.09
C MET A 1 27.61 -8.46 -27.95
N THR A 2 27.26 -9.07 -26.82
CA THR A 2 25.90 -9.55 -26.54
C THR A 2 25.00 -8.34 -26.26
N ALA A 3 24.04 -8.09 -27.15
CA ALA A 3 23.02 -7.07 -26.94
C ALA A 3 22.29 -7.37 -25.62
N VAL A 4 22.47 -6.50 -24.63
CA VAL A 4 21.74 -6.55 -23.35
C VAL A 4 20.28 -6.31 -23.69
N ARG A 5 19.47 -7.37 -23.78
CA ARG A 5 18.02 -7.25 -23.93
C ARG A 5 17.50 -6.42 -22.75
N GLN A 6 17.00 -5.22 -23.02
CA GLN A 6 16.26 -4.45 -22.03
C GLN A 6 15.03 -5.26 -21.65
N THR A 7 15.11 -5.97 -20.53
CA THR A 7 13.97 -6.69 -19.97
C THR A 7 12.97 -5.65 -19.46
N GLN A 8 11.67 -5.95 -19.49
CA GLN A 8 10.62 -5.08 -18.93
C GLN A 8 10.97 -4.60 -17.49
N ASN A 9 11.72 -5.41 -16.74
CA ASN A 9 12.19 -5.09 -15.39
C ASN A 9 13.21 -3.94 -15.38
N SER A 10 14.09 -3.84 -16.40
CA SER A 10 15.10 -2.78 -16.49
C SER A 10 14.48 -1.40 -16.73
N VAL A 11 13.46 -1.31 -17.59
CA VAL A 11 12.71 -0.07 -17.85
C VAL A 11 11.91 0.34 -16.61
N LEU A 12 11.22 -0.62 -15.98
CA LEU A 12 10.48 -0.38 -14.75
C LEU A 12 11.41 0.13 -13.63
N LEU A 13 12.56 -0.51 -13.46
CA LEU A 13 13.54 -0.12 -12.45
C LEU A 13 14.09 1.29 -12.74
N HIS A 14 14.40 1.62 -13.99
CA HIS A 14 14.86 2.95 -14.35
C HIS A 14 13.84 4.04 -13.95
N ASN A 15 12.56 3.82 -14.24
CA ASN A 15 11.49 4.76 -13.88
C ASN A 15 11.32 4.88 -12.36
N LEU A 16 11.42 3.77 -11.63
CA LEU A 16 11.42 3.77 -10.16
C LEU A 16 12.61 4.57 -9.61
N MET A 17 13.81 4.34 -10.13
CA MET A 17 15.00 5.07 -9.70
C MET A 17 14.89 6.57 -9.95
N ARG A 18 14.25 6.98 -11.05
CA ARG A 18 13.98 8.39 -11.32
C ARG A 18 13.05 9.00 -10.27
N PHE A 19 11.96 8.30 -9.93
CA PHE A 19 11.01 8.72 -8.90
C PHE A 19 11.69 8.86 -7.52
N TYR A 20 12.48 7.87 -7.13
CA TYR A 20 13.11 7.84 -5.82
C TYR A 20 14.31 8.77 -5.65
N LYS A 21 14.92 9.21 -6.75
CA LYS A 21 15.94 10.26 -6.73
C LYS A 21 15.35 11.64 -6.43
N GLN A 22 14.05 11.81 -6.62
CA GLN A 22 13.33 13.05 -6.35
C GLN A 22 12.80 13.05 -4.90
N GLU A 23 12.92 14.19 -4.21
CA GLU A 23 12.16 14.54 -3.00
C GLU A 23 12.20 13.57 -1.81
N ASP A 24 13.39 13.17 -1.35
CA ASP A 24 13.60 12.35 -0.13
C ASP A 24 12.74 11.08 0.01
N ASN A 25 12.04 10.67 -1.05
CA ASN A 25 11.06 9.60 -1.09
C ASN A 25 11.68 8.27 -0.71
N PHE A 26 12.95 8.09 -1.09
CA PHE A 26 13.71 6.91 -0.73
C PHE A 26 14.03 6.89 0.77
N ASN A 27 14.36 8.02 1.40
CA ASN A 27 14.56 8.08 2.85
C ASN A 27 13.26 7.80 3.61
N THR A 28 12.12 8.35 3.15
CA THR A 28 10.79 8.08 3.73
C THR A 28 10.42 6.61 3.63
N MET A 29 10.64 5.99 2.46
CA MET A 29 10.46 4.54 2.30
C MET A 29 11.33 3.76 3.29
N LEU A 30 12.60 4.12 3.42
CA LEU A 30 13.53 3.43 4.31
C LEU A 30 13.23 3.63 5.78
N SER A 31 12.74 4.80 6.19
CA SER A 31 12.35 5.04 7.58
C SER A 31 11.21 4.12 7.98
N ILE A 32 10.24 3.89 7.08
CA ILE A 32 9.10 2.99 7.29
C ILE A 32 9.53 1.52 7.27
N ILE A 33 10.38 1.12 6.31
CA ILE A 33 10.85 -0.28 6.21
C ILE A 33 11.71 -0.66 7.41
N ASN A 34 12.60 0.23 7.86
CA ASN A 34 13.50 -0.02 8.99
C ASN A 34 12.82 0.21 10.36
N GLY A 35 11.55 0.64 10.39
CA GLY A 35 10.81 0.89 11.63
C GLY A 35 11.33 2.10 12.43
N LYS A 36 11.96 3.07 11.77
CA LYS A 36 12.35 4.35 12.38
C LYS A 36 11.17 5.34 12.43
N SER A 37 10.21 5.18 11.51
CA SER A 37 8.96 5.92 11.52
C SER A 37 7.94 5.22 12.45
N PRO A 38 7.01 5.96 13.09
CA PRO A 38 5.85 5.36 13.75
C PRO A 38 5.02 4.51 12.77
N ILE A 39 5.02 4.88 11.49
CA ILE A 39 4.35 4.09 10.46
C ILE A 39 5.24 2.91 10.07
N SER A 40 4.65 1.72 10.20
CA SER A 40 5.26 0.48 9.73
C SER A 40 4.64 0.02 8.40
N LEU A 41 5.39 -0.78 7.64
CA LEU A 41 4.90 -1.43 6.41
C LEU A 41 3.58 -2.18 6.62
N ARG A 42 3.39 -2.78 7.81
CA ARG A 42 2.15 -3.49 8.18
C ARG A 42 0.95 -2.57 8.29
N ILE A 43 1.12 -1.38 8.84
CA ILE A 43 0.04 -0.39 8.95
C ILE A 43 -0.36 0.11 7.56
N VAL A 44 0.61 0.39 6.68
CA VAL A 44 0.29 0.85 5.31
C VAL A 44 -0.47 -0.22 4.51
N ASP A 45 -0.04 -1.48 4.62
CA ASP A 45 -0.75 -2.60 3.99
C ASP A 45 -2.15 -2.81 4.61
N TRP A 46 -2.26 -2.77 5.93
CA TRP A 46 -3.54 -2.87 6.65
C TRP A 46 -4.51 -1.78 6.22
N PHE A 47 -4.02 -0.54 6.14
CA PHE A 47 -4.79 0.60 5.66
C PHE A 47 -5.34 0.34 4.26
N SER A 48 -4.45 -0.02 3.33
CA SER A 48 -4.78 -0.19 1.91
C SER A 48 -5.72 -1.37 1.64
N THR A 49 -5.61 -2.46 2.41
CA THR A 49 -6.32 -3.72 2.14
C THR A 49 -7.58 -3.93 2.99
N ASN A 50 -7.60 -3.41 4.22
CA ASN A 50 -8.65 -3.66 5.20
C ASN A 50 -9.38 -2.39 5.62
N TYR A 51 -8.66 -1.41 6.16
CA TYR A 51 -9.27 -0.18 6.68
C TYR A 51 -9.98 0.59 5.56
N ALA A 52 -9.29 0.86 4.46
CA ALA A 52 -9.84 1.54 3.29
C ALA A 52 -11.02 0.78 2.67
N LYS A 53 -10.98 -0.56 2.71
CA LYS A 53 -12.03 -1.44 2.20
C LYS A 53 -13.31 -1.32 3.04
N GLN A 54 -13.16 -1.25 4.36
CA GLN A 54 -14.26 -1.24 5.31
C GLN A 54 -14.91 0.14 5.44
N TYR A 55 -14.11 1.21 5.49
CA TYR A 55 -14.62 2.58 5.68
C TYR A 55 -14.82 3.34 4.36
N TYR A 56 -14.60 2.68 3.22
CA TYR A 56 -14.68 3.29 1.89
C TYR A 56 -13.90 4.61 1.80
N ILE A 57 -12.63 4.57 2.21
CA ILE A 57 -11.83 5.78 2.32
C ILE A 57 -11.64 6.42 0.94
N THR A 58 -12.10 7.67 0.83
CA THR A 58 -11.93 8.52 -0.33
C THR A 58 -11.43 9.90 0.08
N TYR A 59 -10.52 10.45 -0.72
CA TYR A 59 -10.01 11.80 -0.53
C TYR A 59 -9.54 12.37 -1.87
N LYS A 60 -9.21 13.67 -1.88
CA LYS A 60 -8.73 14.37 -3.06
C LYS A 60 -7.21 14.22 -3.18
N THR A 61 -6.73 13.82 -4.35
CA THR A 61 -5.31 13.84 -4.72
C THR A 61 -5.06 14.93 -5.77
N PRO A 62 -3.79 15.33 -6.01
CA PRO A 62 -3.46 16.26 -7.08
C PRO A 62 -3.91 15.80 -8.47
N THR A 63 -4.07 14.49 -8.66
CA THR A 63 -4.41 13.85 -9.95
C THR A 63 -5.87 13.43 -10.06
N CYS A 64 -6.57 13.28 -8.94
CA CYS A 64 -7.93 12.77 -8.90
C CYS A 64 -8.72 13.45 -7.80
N ASP A 65 -9.84 14.08 -8.17
CA ASP A 65 -10.71 14.75 -7.20
C ASP A 65 -11.31 13.77 -6.17
N ARG A 66 -11.47 12.50 -6.57
CA ARG A 66 -12.08 11.46 -5.76
C ARG A 66 -11.32 10.13 -5.83
N PHE A 67 -10.17 10.11 -5.16
CA PHE A 67 -9.31 8.95 -5.08
C PHE A 67 -9.88 7.89 -4.13
N LYS A 68 -10.18 6.70 -4.67
CA LYS A 68 -10.70 5.55 -3.91
C LYS A 68 -9.57 4.58 -3.58
N VAL A 69 -9.00 4.70 -2.38
CA VAL A 69 -7.78 3.99 -1.97
C VAL A 69 -7.84 2.49 -2.25
N TYR A 70 -8.88 1.81 -1.75
CA TYR A 70 -8.99 0.35 -1.87
C TYR A 70 -9.15 -0.11 -3.33
N VAL A 71 -9.91 0.65 -4.12
CA VAL A 71 -10.18 0.32 -5.53
C VAL A 71 -8.90 0.48 -6.33
N ASP A 72 -8.20 1.60 -6.15
CA ASP A 72 -6.96 1.89 -6.85
C ASP A 72 -5.84 0.91 -6.45
N TYR A 73 -5.71 0.59 -5.17
CA TYR A 73 -4.81 -0.46 -4.69
C TYR A 73 -5.09 -1.81 -5.37
N LYS A 74 -6.36 -2.21 -5.47
CA LYS A 74 -6.79 -3.44 -6.16
C LYS A 74 -6.45 -3.43 -7.64
N LEU A 75 -6.62 -2.29 -8.32
CA LEU A 75 -6.28 -2.12 -9.73
C LEU A 75 -4.76 -2.25 -9.93
N ASN A 76 -3.95 -1.58 -9.12
CA ASN A 76 -2.49 -1.70 -9.16
C ASN A 76 -2.02 -3.15 -8.90
N LEU A 77 -2.60 -3.84 -7.92
CA LEU A 77 -2.27 -5.25 -7.65
C LEU A 77 -2.59 -6.17 -8.83
N ARG A 78 -3.63 -5.86 -9.61
CA ARG A 78 -3.97 -6.58 -10.86
C ARG A 78 -3.00 -6.25 -11.98
N SER A 79 -2.72 -4.96 -12.21
CA SER A 79 -1.85 -4.48 -13.29
C SER A 79 -0.41 -4.97 -13.14
N TYR A 80 0.13 -4.89 -11.93
CA TYR A 80 1.51 -5.27 -11.65
C TYR A 80 1.67 -6.75 -11.25
N SER A 81 0.58 -7.48 -11.07
CA SER A 81 0.51 -8.78 -10.36
C SER A 81 0.98 -8.70 -8.90
N LYS A 82 0.58 -9.67 -8.08
CA LYS A 82 1.05 -9.76 -6.68
C LYS A 82 2.58 -9.73 -6.58
N LYS A 83 3.29 -10.35 -7.53
CA LYS A 83 4.76 -10.41 -7.55
C LYS A 83 5.41 -9.02 -7.47
N ARG A 84 4.85 -8.02 -8.17
CA ARG A 84 5.52 -6.73 -8.38
C ARG A 84 4.86 -5.56 -7.65
N PHE A 85 3.91 -5.82 -6.77
CA PHE A 85 3.22 -4.76 -6.02
C PHE A 85 2.91 -5.13 -4.57
N ASP A 86 2.85 -6.41 -4.22
CA ASP A 86 2.63 -6.80 -2.83
C ASP A 86 3.88 -6.48 -1.98
N PRO A 87 3.77 -5.62 -0.95
CA PRO A 87 4.89 -5.21 -0.12
C PRO A 87 5.52 -6.37 0.67
N PHE A 88 4.78 -7.47 0.89
CA PHE A 88 5.26 -8.66 1.59
C PHE A 88 5.73 -9.76 0.64
N CYS A 89 5.66 -9.56 -0.69
CA CYS A 89 6.19 -10.52 -1.64
C CYS A 89 7.73 -10.53 -1.60
N ARG A 90 8.30 -11.71 -1.32
CA ARG A 90 9.74 -11.94 -1.13
C ARG A 90 10.33 -12.84 -2.22
N TRP A 91 10.10 -12.52 -3.48
CA TRP A 91 10.82 -13.19 -4.59
C TRP A 91 12.23 -12.61 -4.72
N ASP A 92 12.55 -12.00 -5.86
CA ASP A 92 13.90 -11.59 -6.19
C ASP A 92 14.24 -10.27 -5.50
N ARG A 93 15.19 -10.34 -4.55
CA ARG A 93 15.78 -9.15 -3.95
C ARG A 93 16.77 -8.53 -4.94
N ILE A 94 16.69 -7.22 -5.09
CA ILE A 94 17.58 -6.42 -5.92
C ILE A 94 18.39 -5.48 -5.03
N ASN A 95 19.65 -5.27 -5.39
CA ASN A 95 20.51 -4.31 -4.73
C ASN A 95 20.42 -2.98 -5.48
N ILE A 96 19.96 -1.96 -4.78
CA ILE A 96 19.80 -0.61 -5.33
C ILE A 96 20.86 0.28 -4.70
N PRO A 97 21.65 1.01 -5.50
CA PRO A 97 22.60 1.98 -4.96
C PRO A 97 21.84 3.09 -4.23
N TYR A 98 22.26 3.40 -3.01
CA TYR A 98 21.67 4.40 -2.14
C TYR A 98 22.76 5.22 -1.48
N LYS A 99 22.82 6.54 -1.76
CA LYS A 99 23.89 7.44 -1.31
C LYS A 99 25.29 6.87 -1.62
N GLU A 100 26.35 7.62 -1.34
CA GLU A 100 27.70 7.21 -1.74
C GLU A 100 28.08 5.85 -1.14
N ASN A 101 28.32 4.87 -2.01
CA ASN A 101 28.77 3.51 -1.69
C ASN A 101 27.88 2.63 -0.80
N GLN A 102 26.64 3.02 -0.48
CA GLN A 102 25.71 2.12 0.21
C GLN A 102 24.77 1.45 -0.80
N TYR A 103 24.39 0.22 -0.50
CA TYR A 103 23.42 -0.54 -1.28
C TYR A 103 22.29 -0.98 -0.37
N ILE A 104 21.08 -0.90 -0.90
CA ILE A 104 19.90 -1.38 -0.20
C ILE A 104 19.36 -2.58 -0.93
N GLN A 105 19.21 -3.65 -0.17
CA GLN A 105 18.56 -4.85 -0.64
C GLN A 105 17.05 -4.67 -0.43
N THR A 106 16.29 -4.53 -1.51
CA THR A 106 14.83 -4.41 -1.49
C THR A 106 14.21 -5.22 -2.64
N THR A 107 12.88 -5.22 -2.79
CA THR A 107 12.19 -5.89 -3.88
C THR A 107 11.46 -4.89 -4.75
N ILE A 108 11.26 -5.21 -6.04
CA ILE A 108 10.46 -4.38 -6.96
C ILE A 108 9.03 -4.17 -6.43
N GLY A 109 8.48 -5.16 -5.73
CA GLY A 109 7.17 -5.07 -5.08
C GLY A 109 7.10 -3.97 -4.03
N GLN A 110 8.09 -3.92 -3.13
CA GLN A 110 8.19 -2.86 -2.12
C GLN A 110 8.32 -1.48 -2.77
N LEU A 111 9.18 -1.35 -3.79
CA LEU A 111 9.34 -0.08 -4.50
C LEU A 111 8.04 0.39 -5.17
N ASN A 112 7.35 -0.46 -5.90
CA ASN A 112 6.11 -0.04 -6.56
C ASN A 112 5.01 0.29 -5.54
N PHE A 113 4.91 -0.48 -4.46
CA PHE A 113 3.96 -0.23 -3.40
C PHE A 113 4.18 1.14 -2.74
N PHE A 114 5.43 1.44 -2.37
CA PHE A 114 5.76 2.72 -1.74
C PHE A 114 5.68 3.89 -2.72
N LYS A 115 6.06 3.70 -3.98
CA LYS A 115 5.83 4.71 -5.03
C LYS A 115 4.35 5.08 -5.09
N TRP A 116 3.47 4.08 -5.19
CA TRP A 116 2.02 4.30 -5.18
C TRP A 116 1.53 4.98 -3.90
N ALA A 117 2.03 4.57 -2.74
CA ALA A 117 1.59 5.13 -1.46
C ALA A 117 2.04 6.59 -1.28
N LEU A 118 3.21 6.96 -1.77
CA LEU A 118 3.73 8.33 -1.71
C LEU A 118 3.02 9.23 -2.73
N GLU A 119 2.91 8.81 -3.99
CA GLU A 119 2.28 9.60 -5.05
C GLU A 119 0.81 9.93 -4.77
N ASN A 120 0.08 8.98 -4.17
CA ASN A 120 -1.33 9.17 -3.85
C ASN A 120 -1.56 9.72 -2.44
N GLY A 121 -0.54 10.18 -1.72
CA GLY A 121 -0.69 10.74 -0.38
C GLY A 121 -1.22 9.76 0.67
N VAL A 122 -1.11 8.45 0.43
CA VAL A 122 -1.59 7.41 1.35
C VAL A 122 -0.83 7.46 2.67
N ILE A 123 0.49 7.67 2.62
CA ILE A 123 1.31 7.78 3.83
C ILE A 123 0.86 8.97 4.68
N HIS A 124 0.62 10.12 4.06
CA HIS A 124 0.16 11.32 4.75
C HIS A 124 -1.21 11.12 5.43
N TYR A 125 -2.17 10.50 4.73
CA TYR A 125 -3.47 10.17 5.32
C TYR A 125 -3.33 9.26 6.56
N ILE A 126 -2.41 8.29 6.50
CA ILE A 126 -2.13 7.39 7.61
C ILE A 126 -1.51 8.16 8.79
N GLU A 127 -0.65 9.14 8.55
CA GLU A 127 -0.06 9.97 9.62
C GLU A 127 -1.14 10.73 10.38
N GLU A 128 -2.08 11.35 9.67
CA GLU A 128 -3.17 12.12 10.27
C GLU A 128 -4.15 11.25 11.06
N ASN A 129 -4.39 10.02 10.60
CA ASN A 129 -5.39 9.09 11.16
C ASN A 129 -4.76 7.88 11.87
N TYR A 130 -3.49 8.00 12.28
CA TYR A 130 -2.67 6.85 12.73
C TYR A 130 -3.33 6.07 13.86
N LYS A 131 -3.84 6.78 14.88
CA LYS A 131 -4.41 6.17 16.09
C LYS A 131 -5.64 5.31 15.78
N ASP A 132 -6.50 5.78 14.87
CA ASP A 132 -7.73 5.07 14.51
C ASP A 132 -7.42 3.81 13.69
N ILE A 133 -6.47 3.91 12.77
CA ILE A 133 -6.02 2.78 11.95
C ILE A 133 -5.31 1.72 12.82
N GLU A 134 -4.45 2.14 13.74
CA GLU A 134 -3.75 1.25 14.66
C GLU A 134 -4.72 0.55 15.62
N THR A 135 -5.70 1.28 16.15
CA THR A 135 -6.73 0.73 17.03
C THR A 135 -7.59 -0.30 16.29
N ASP A 136 -8.02 0.00 15.05
CA ASP A 136 -8.77 -0.94 14.20
C ASP A 136 -7.95 -2.21 13.91
N MET A 137 -6.67 -2.06 13.59
CA MET A 137 -5.75 -3.18 13.36
C MET A 137 -5.63 -4.07 14.60
N ASN A 138 -5.44 -3.46 15.78
CA ASN A 138 -5.28 -4.19 17.05
C ASN A 138 -6.58 -4.87 17.50
N ALA A 139 -7.74 -4.23 17.27
CA ALA A 139 -9.04 -4.82 17.56
C ALA A 139 -9.30 -6.09 16.74
N ARG A 140 -8.87 -6.12 15.47
CA ARG A 140 -9.02 -7.29 14.60
C ARG A 140 -7.99 -8.38 14.79
N ASN A 141 -6.77 -8.01 15.21
CA ASN A 141 -5.76 -8.99 15.56
C ASN A 141 -6.09 -9.70 16.88
N SER A 142 -6.74 -9.02 17.84
CA SER A 142 -7.08 -9.58 19.15
C SER A 142 -8.32 -10.48 19.16
N SER A 143 -9.26 -10.32 18.22
CA SER A 143 -10.42 -11.21 18.07
C SER A 143 -10.06 -12.65 17.65
N SER A 144 -8.81 -12.89 17.22
CA SER A 144 -8.26 -14.24 17.00
C SER A 144 -7.98 -15.04 18.29
N LYS A 145 -7.90 -14.39 19.46
CA LYS A 145 -7.62 -15.04 20.76
C LYS A 145 -8.88 -15.47 21.53
N ARG A 146 -10.08 -15.13 21.06
CA ARG A 146 -11.35 -15.48 21.73
C ARG A 146 -12.04 -16.65 21.03
N THR A 147 -11.58 -17.87 21.29
CA THR A 147 -12.43 -19.08 21.32
C THR A 147 -11.70 -20.16 22.10
N LYS A 148 -12.12 -20.31 23.36
CA LYS A 148 -11.83 -21.45 24.24
C LYS A 148 -12.86 -22.55 23.96
N ASP A 149 -12.85 -23.15 22.78
CA ASP A 149 -13.56 -24.42 22.55
C ASP A 149 -12.55 -25.45 22.04
N ALA A 150 -12.19 -26.36 22.94
CA ALA A 150 -11.09 -27.32 22.82
C ALA A 150 -11.37 -28.49 21.83
N SER A 151 -12.37 -28.39 20.96
CA SER A 151 -12.86 -29.52 20.16
C SER A 151 -12.66 -29.40 18.65
N GLN A 152 -12.18 -28.27 18.12
CA GLN A 152 -11.87 -28.13 16.69
C GLN A 152 -10.49 -27.51 16.45
N SER A 153 -9.60 -28.27 15.82
CA SER A 153 -8.19 -27.92 15.66
C SER A 153 -7.89 -26.89 14.56
N ARG A 154 -8.89 -26.38 13.82
CA ARG A 154 -8.70 -25.30 12.83
C ARG A 154 -9.95 -24.41 12.70
N LYS A 155 -9.78 -23.11 12.95
CA LYS A 155 -10.78 -22.08 12.63
C LYS A 155 -10.91 -21.93 11.10
N ARG A 156 -12.15 -21.91 10.58
CA ARG A 156 -12.44 -21.62 9.17
C ARG A 156 -12.00 -20.20 8.82
N ARG A 157 -11.46 -19.98 7.61
CA ARG A 157 -10.97 -18.66 7.18
C ARG A 157 -12.14 -17.68 7.03
N GLU A 158 -12.15 -16.65 7.86
CA GLU A 158 -13.12 -15.54 7.82
C GLU A 158 -12.47 -14.29 7.21
N GLU A 159 -13.27 -13.40 6.61
CA GLU A 159 -12.78 -12.10 6.15
C GLU A 159 -12.50 -11.20 7.36
N LEU A 160 -11.30 -10.62 7.43
CA LEU A 160 -10.90 -9.73 8.52
C LEU A 160 -11.72 -8.42 8.52
N SER A 161 -12.03 -7.91 7.33
CA SER A 161 -12.80 -6.69 7.13
C SER A 161 -13.96 -6.92 6.17
N ILE A 162 -15.17 -6.51 6.57
CA ILE A 162 -16.35 -6.49 5.71
C ILE A 162 -16.14 -5.38 4.67
N SER A 163 -16.45 -5.65 3.41
CA SER A 163 -16.33 -4.63 2.36
C SER A 163 -17.49 -3.65 2.44
N ALA A 164 -17.22 -2.34 2.52
CA ALA A 164 -18.26 -1.32 2.39
C ALA A 164 -19.00 -1.44 1.05
N SER A 165 -18.31 -1.89 -0.01
CA SER A 165 -18.92 -2.11 -1.33
C SER A 165 -19.86 -3.32 -1.41
N LYS A 166 -19.92 -4.18 -0.37
CA LYS A 166 -20.92 -5.27 -0.27
C LYS A 166 -22.23 -4.78 0.37
N THR A 167 -22.25 -3.53 0.86
CA THR A 167 -23.41 -2.87 1.45
C THR A 167 -23.82 -1.69 0.57
N ILE A 168 -25.10 -1.31 0.58
CA ILE A 168 -25.58 -0.11 -0.10
C ILE A 168 -25.05 1.10 0.68
N LEU A 169 -24.08 1.81 0.11
CA LEU A 169 -23.56 3.06 0.66
C LEU A 169 -24.31 4.21 -0.03
N HIS A 170 -25.03 5.03 0.74
CA HIS A 170 -25.64 6.26 0.24
C HIS A 170 -24.64 7.40 0.40
N GLU A 171 -24.32 8.09 -0.68
CA GLU A 171 -23.45 9.27 -0.68
C GLU A 171 -24.19 10.42 -1.38
N GLU A 172 -24.25 11.56 -0.71
CA GLU A 172 -24.77 12.79 -1.31
C GLU A 172 -23.61 13.54 -1.96
N VAL A 173 -23.64 13.68 -3.28
CA VAL A 173 -22.58 14.34 -4.06
C VAL A 173 -23.19 15.55 -4.75
N GLN A 174 -22.65 16.73 -4.47
CA GLN A 174 -23.02 17.96 -5.16
C GLN A 174 -22.28 18.03 -6.50
N ILE A 175 -23.02 18.11 -7.60
CA ILE A 175 -22.46 18.26 -8.96
C ILE A 175 -22.71 19.71 -9.40
N THR A 176 -21.64 20.47 -9.57
CA THR A 176 -21.70 21.81 -10.16
C THR A 176 -21.42 21.70 -11.65
N VAL A 177 -22.37 22.09 -12.49
CA VAL A 177 -22.20 22.16 -13.95
C VAL A 177 -22.00 23.62 -14.35
N GLU A 178 -20.81 23.94 -14.83
CA GLU A 178 -20.50 25.26 -15.39
C GLU A 178 -20.64 25.19 -16.92
N PHE A 179 -21.45 26.09 -17.48
CA PHE A 179 -21.56 26.26 -18.92
C PHE A 179 -20.60 27.39 -19.33
N VAL A 180 -19.74 27.09 -20.31
CA VAL A 180 -18.84 28.06 -20.97
C VAL A 180 -19.59 28.74 -22.10
#